data_AF-W0VB41-F1
#
_entry.id   AF-W0VB41-F1
#
_cell.length_a   1.000
_cell.length_b   1.000
_cell.length_c   1.000
_cell.angle_alpha   90.00
_cell.angle_beta   90.00
_cell.angle_gamma   90.00
#
_symmetry.space_group_name_H-M   'P 1'
#
loop_
_entity.id
_entity.type
_entity.pdbx_description
1 polymer ?
#
loop_
_entity_poly.entity_id
_entity_poly.type
_entity_poly.pdbx_seq_one_letter_code
_entity_poly.pdbx_strand_id
1 'polypeptide(L)'
;MTSSDAAGINRTGIHMSPLDSRAMQHADGAAGQAYFNDAGSSALRTGYIVGADRLGSVPLPVARRAAAQAGGRPDGTPLVKDHRQGGRQAGRQANRQDMLLDKLGERLAFERTATRLYDALITKCVAMSDSSIGMTVEDLRDIRDDEARHFLTAARAIESLGGDATAQTPSADMVGLEAMGLVQVLADPRTTIAQSLHAILTAELADHVGWEALIALASEHGQMDMINDFSVALDEELGHLLLVQGWYEVAIGLPSAAAPNSDALPALAPD
;
A
#
# COMPACT_ATOMS: atom_id res chain seq x y z
N MET A 1 -26.29 10.06 -34.39
CA MET A 1 -24.98 9.70 -34.98
C MET A 1 -23.96 9.74 -33.86
N THR A 2 -23.84 8.66 -33.10
CA THR A 2 -22.93 8.55 -31.96
C THR A 2 -21.63 7.95 -32.45
N SER A 3 -20.57 8.77 -32.43
CA SER A 3 -19.23 8.37 -32.82
C SER A 3 -18.70 7.32 -31.85
N SER A 4 -18.82 6.05 -32.24
CA SER A 4 -17.87 5.02 -31.85
C SER A 4 -16.53 5.46 -32.39
N ASP A 5 -15.67 6.04 -31.55
CA ASP A 5 -14.20 5.99 -31.70
C ASP A 5 -13.54 6.79 -30.57
N ALA A 6 -13.19 6.09 -29.50
CA ALA A 6 -12.12 6.52 -28.59
C ALA A 6 -11.20 5.33 -28.25
N ALA A 7 -11.09 4.35 -29.16
CA ALA A 7 -10.01 3.38 -29.08
C ALA A 7 -8.71 4.11 -29.44
N GLY A 8 -7.91 4.46 -28.43
CA GLY A 8 -6.59 5.04 -28.64
C GLY A 8 -5.75 4.12 -29.54
N ILE A 9 -5.04 4.70 -30.50
CA ILE A 9 -4.19 3.94 -31.43
C ILE A 9 -3.09 3.24 -30.62
N ASN A 10 -3.19 1.92 -30.43
CA ASN A 10 -2.13 1.14 -29.81
C ASN A 10 -0.91 1.15 -30.74
N ARG A 11 0.20 1.74 -30.27
CA ARG A 11 1.45 1.83 -31.04
C ARG A 11 2.37 0.61 -30.83
N THR A 12 1.90 -0.38 -30.08
CA THR A 12 2.63 -1.59 -29.69
C THR A 12 1.83 -2.84 -30.09
N GLY A 13 2.51 -3.99 -30.20
CA GLY A 13 1.89 -5.29 -30.50
C GLY A 13 2.21 -5.84 -31.89
N ILE A 14 2.06 -7.16 -32.06
CA ILE A 14 2.48 -7.90 -33.25
C ILE A 14 1.86 -7.40 -34.56
N HIS A 15 0.63 -6.92 -34.47
CA HIS A 15 -0.13 -6.43 -35.61
C HIS A 15 0.36 -5.06 -36.12
N MET A 16 1.16 -4.33 -35.34
CA MET A 16 1.71 -3.03 -35.73
C MET A 16 3.05 -3.14 -36.47
N SER A 17 3.77 -4.26 -36.34
CA SER A 17 4.91 -4.63 -37.20
C SER A 17 4.96 -6.15 -37.44
N PRO A 18 4.21 -6.67 -38.43
CA PRO A 18 4.11 -8.10 -38.68
C PRO A 18 5.42 -8.80 -39.09
N LEU A 19 6.41 -8.03 -39.57
CA LEU A 19 7.72 -8.56 -39.99
C LEU A 19 8.66 -8.75 -38.80
N ASP A 20 8.83 -7.71 -37.98
CA ASP A 20 9.70 -7.77 -36.79
C ASP A 20 9.16 -8.75 -35.74
N SER A 21 7.84 -8.88 -35.67
CA SER A 21 7.19 -9.72 -34.68
C SER A 21 7.33 -11.22 -34.95
N ARG A 22 7.53 -11.64 -36.22
CA ARG A 22 7.88 -13.03 -36.54
C ARG A 22 9.27 -13.39 -36.01
N ALA A 23 10.22 -12.45 -36.06
CA ALA A 23 11.55 -12.66 -35.48
C ALA A 23 11.50 -12.82 -33.95
N MET A 24 10.57 -12.15 -33.27
CA MET A 24 10.34 -12.34 -31.83
C MET A 24 9.64 -13.68 -31.47
N GLN A 25 8.74 -14.16 -32.32
CA GLN A 25 7.98 -15.40 -32.08
C GLN A 25 8.78 -16.69 -32.35
N HIS A 26 9.80 -16.63 -33.22
CA HIS A 26 10.67 -17.76 -33.56
C HIS A 26 11.91 -17.89 -32.67
N ALA A 27 11.96 -17.15 -31.56
CA ALA A 27 13.00 -17.31 -30.55
C ALA A 27 12.77 -18.62 -29.74
N ASP A 28 13.13 -19.76 -30.34
CA ASP A 28 13.28 -21.03 -29.63
C ASP A 28 14.40 -20.90 -28.59
N GLY A 29 14.03 -20.53 -27.36
CA GLY A 29 14.87 -20.64 -26.15
C GLY A 29 16.08 -19.70 -26.04
N ALA A 30 16.54 -19.09 -27.12
CA ALA A 30 17.44 -17.96 -27.06
C ALA A 30 16.57 -16.71 -26.99
N ALA A 31 16.36 -16.18 -25.77
CA ALA A 31 16.00 -14.77 -25.62
C ALA A 31 16.89 -13.99 -26.59
N GLY A 32 16.29 -13.47 -27.67
CA GLY A 32 17.02 -12.80 -28.73
C GLY A 32 17.93 -11.79 -28.07
N GLN A 33 19.17 -11.65 -28.55
CA GLN A 33 20.13 -10.65 -28.09
C GLN A 33 19.40 -9.32 -27.89
N ALA A 34 18.92 -9.09 -26.67
CA ALA A 34 18.50 -7.80 -26.27
C ALA A 34 19.78 -6.98 -26.40
N TYR A 35 19.68 -5.79 -26.98
CA TYR A 35 20.78 -4.83 -26.97
C TYR A 35 21.29 -4.51 -25.54
N PHE A 36 20.68 -5.12 -24.51
CA PHE A 36 21.14 -5.23 -23.13
C PHE A 36 21.59 -6.67 -22.82
N ASN A 37 22.91 -6.87 -22.74
CA ASN A 37 23.49 -8.01 -22.06
C ASN A 37 23.08 -7.97 -20.58
N ASP A 38 22.10 -8.80 -20.17
CA ASP A 38 21.57 -8.77 -18.80
C ASP A 38 22.58 -9.23 -17.74
N ALA A 39 23.68 -9.88 -18.14
CA ALA A 39 24.75 -10.24 -17.22
C ALA A 39 25.50 -8.98 -16.70
N GLY A 40 25.60 -7.93 -17.51
CA GLY A 40 26.20 -6.66 -17.12
C GLY A 40 25.32 -5.86 -16.15
N SER A 41 24.01 -5.81 -16.40
CA SER A 41 23.03 -5.20 -15.48
C SER A 41 22.90 -5.99 -14.18
N SER A 42 22.93 -7.32 -14.22
CA SER A 42 22.87 -8.15 -13.02
C SER A 42 24.10 -7.97 -12.11
N ALA A 43 25.31 -7.92 -12.68
CA ALA A 43 26.53 -7.66 -11.92
C ALA A 43 26.56 -6.24 -11.32
N LEU A 44 26.11 -5.23 -12.08
CA LEU A 44 25.97 -3.86 -11.57
C LEU A 44 24.92 -3.78 -10.44
N ARG A 45 23.75 -4.41 -10.62
CA ARG A 45 22.72 -4.50 -9.57
C ARG A 45 23.26 -5.19 -8.32
N THR A 46 24.05 -6.25 -8.47
CA THR A 46 24.67 -6.94 -7.32
C THR A 46 25.60 -5.99 -6.56
N GLY A 47 26.42 -5.22 -7.26
CA GLY A 47 27.27 -4.19 -6.64
C GLY A 47 26.47 -3.16 -5.85
N TYR A 48 25.38 -2.64 -6.42
CA TYR A 48 24.50 -1.69 -5.73
C TYR A 48 23.74 -2.32 -4.56
N ILE A 49 23.27 -3.57 -4.67
CA ILE A 49 22.56 -4.26 -3.58
C ILE A 49 23.49 -4.49 -2.38
N VAL A 50 24.72 -4.96 -2.62
CA VAL A 50 25.69 -5.22 -1.54
C VAL A 50 26.18 -3.92 -0.91
N GLY A 51 26.32 -2.85 -1.70
CA GLY A 51 26.83 -1.56 -1.26
C GLY A 51 25.78 -0.58 -0.74
N ALA A 52 24.49 -0.91 -0.82
CA ALA A 52 23.42 0.00 -0.41
C ALA A 52 23.32 0.09 1.12
N ASP A 53 23.12 1.31 1.61
CA ASP A 53 22.70 1.54 2.99
C ASP A 53 21.28 1.00 3.23
N ARG A 54 20.94 0.77 4.51
CA ARG A 54 19.58 0.40 4.88
C ARG A 54 18.63 1.58 4.64
N LEU A 55 17.41 1.27 4.19
CA LEU A 55 16.32 2.25 4.14
C LEU A 55 16.00 2.72 5.57
N GLY A 56 15.87 4.03 5.76
CA GLY A 56 15.51 4.66 7.03
C GLY A 56 16.28 4.19 8.28
N SER A 57 15.75 4.58 9.45
CA SER A 57 16.17 4.02 10.74
C SER A 57 15.03 4.13 11.74
N VAL A 58 14.90 3.17 12.66
CA VAL A 58 13.94 3.28 13.77
C VAL A 58 14.62 4.07 14.89
N PRO A 59 14.18 5.31 15.21
CA PRO A 59 14.79 6.06 16.30
C PRO A 59 14.49 5.41 17.65
N LEU A 60 15.51 5.32 18.50
CA LEU A 60 15.32 4.81 19.86
C LEU A 60 14.43 5.78 20.65
N PRO A 61 13.45 5.26 21.43
CA PRO A 61 12.68 6.06 22.36
C PRO A 61 13.58 6.93 23.25
N VAL A 62 13.20 8.18 23.50
CA VAL A 62 14.02 9.17 24.21
C VAL A 62 14.54 8.64 25.56
N ALA A 63 13.70 7.92 26.30
CA ALA A 63 14.07 7.29 27.57
C ALA A 63 15.15 6.20 27.41
N ARG A 64 15.07 5.38 26.35
CA ARG A 64 16.08 4.34 26.03
C ARG A 64 17.38 4.96 25.54
N ARG A 65 17.29 6.04 24.75
CA ARG A 65 18.43 6.82 24.30
C ARG A 65 19.17 7.48 25.48
N ALA A 66 18.45 8.00 26.46
CA ALA A 66 19.02 8.57 27.68
C ALA A 66 19.68 7.49 28.56
N ALA A 67 19.03 6.35 28.76
CA ALA A 67 19.60 5.22 29.51
C ALA A 67 20.83 4.60 28.85
N ALA A 68 20.85 4.51 27.50
CA ALA A 68 22.01 4.04 26.75
C ALA A 68 23.20 5.01 26.87
N GLN A 69 22.95 6.33 26.82
CA GLN A 69 23.99 7.35 27.04
C GLN A 69 24.49 7.36 28.48
N ALA A 70 23.60 7.20 29.46
CA ALA A 70 23.96 7.15 30.88
C ALA A 70 24.75 5.87 31.27
N GLY A 71 24.59 4.78 30.52
CA GLY A 71 25.33 3.53 30.69
C GLY A 71 26.59 3.41 29.82
N GLY A 72 26.88 4.37 28.95
CA GLY A 72 28.09 4.38 28.12
C GLY A 72 29.29 4.94 28.87
N ARG A 73 30.47 4.34 28.68
CA ARG A 73 31.73 5.01 29.08
C ARG A 73 31.91 6.28 28.23
N PRO A 74 32.59 7.32 28.75
CA PRO A 74 32.87 8.55 28.00
C PRO A 74 33.75 8.33 26.75
N ASP A 75 34.29 7.13 26.54
CA ASP A 75 35.08 6.73 25.37
C ASP A 75 34.26 6.06 24.24
N GLY A 76 32.94 5.93 24.39
CA GLY A 76 32.06 5.35 23.38
C GLY A 76 32.09 3.82 23.28
N THR A 77 32.79 3.11 24.18
CA THR A 77 32.76 1.64 24.17
C THR A 77 31.50 1.07 24.84
N PRO A 78 30.78 0.12 24.21
CA PRO A 78 29.61 -0.50 24.82
C PRO A 78 30.04 -1.36 26.02
N LEU A 79 29.31 -1.26 27.14
CA LEU A 79 29.35 -2.26 28.20
C LEU A 79 28.88 -3.60 27.62
N VAL A 80 29.80 -4.56 27.46
CA VAL A 80 29.49 -5.95 27.12
C VAL A 80 28.60 -6.51 28.22
N LYS A 81 27.28 -6.58 27.98
CA LYS A 81 26.34 -7.22 28.89
C LYS A 81 26.55 -8.73 28.83
N ASP A 82 26.81 -9.30 30.00
CA ASP A 82 27.05 -10.72 30.24
C ASP A 82 25.87 -11.55 29.68
N HIS A 83 26.17 -12.52 28.81
CA HIS A 83 25.20 -13.30 28.03
C HIS A 83 24.49 -14.38 28.87
N ARG A 84 23.81 -14.00 29.96
CA ARG A 84 22.89 -14.89 30.68
C ARG A 84 21.56 -15.00 29.92
N GLN A 85 20.84 -16.13 30.05
CA GLN A 85 19.58 -16.42 29.34
C GLN A 85 18.54 -15.27 29.37
N GLY A 86 18.49 -14.48 30.46
CA GLY A 86 17.65 -13.29 30.56
C GLY A 86 18.00 -12.16 29.58
N GLY A 87 19.28 -12.00 29.20
CA GLY A 87 19.71 -11.02 28.21
C GLY A 87 19.25 -11.35 26.78
N ARG A 88 19.13 -12.64 26.45
CA ARG A 88 18.60 -13.08 25.13
C ARG A 88 17.10 -12.84 25.01
N GLN A 89 16.34 -13.03 26.09
CA GLN A 89 14.91 -12.71 26.11
C GLN A 89 14.65 -11.20 26.04
N ALA A 90 15.40 -10.40 26.81
CA ALA A 90 15.33 -8.94 26.75
C ALA A 90 15.71 -8.39 25.36
N GLY A 91 16.74 -8.95 24.72
CA GLY A 91 17.14 -8.59 23.36
C GLY A 91 16.09 -8.94 22.30
N ARG A 92 15.42 -10.10 22.41
CA ARG A 92 14.31 -10.46 21.52
C ARG A 92 13.10 -9.56 21.69
N GLN A 93 12.76 -9.21 22.94
CA GLN A 93 11.64 -8.31 23.21
C GLN A 93 11.90 -6.90 22.66
N ALA A 94 13.12 -6.40 22.80
CA ALA A 94 13.53 -5.13 22.21
C ALA A 94 13.38 -5.14 20.68
N ASN A 95 13.87 -6.18 20.01
CA ASN A 95 13.78 -6.30 18.55
C ASN A 95 12.33 -6.36 18.04
N ARG A 96 11.42 -7.00 18.79
CA ARG A 96 10.00 -7.05 18.43
C ARG A 96 9.29 -5.71 18.63
N GLN A 97 9.62 -4.97 19.69
CA GLN A 97 9.08 -3.62 19.90
C GLN A 97 9.60 -2.64 18.84
N ASP A 98 10.87 -2.78 18.43
CA ASP A 98 11.44 -1.99 17.34
C ASP A 98 10.75 -2.33 15.99
N MET A 99 10.37 -3.59 15.76
CA MET A 99 9.55 -4.01 14.61
C MET A 99 8.13 -3.42 14.63
N LEU A 100 7.46 -3.42 15.79
CA LEU A 100 6.15 -2.79 15.94
C LEU A 100 6.25 -1.29 15.63
N LEU A 101 7.27 -0.59 16.14
CA LEU A 101 7.50 0.82 15.83
C LEU A 101 7.80 1.05 14.34
N ASP A 102 8.58 0.17 13.70
CA ASP A 102 8.86 0.25 12.27
C ASP A 102 7.57 0.13 11.43
N LYS A 103 6.71 -0.85 11.76
CA LYS A 103 5.44 -1.09 11.08
C LYS A 103 4.36 -0.06 11.39
N LEU A 104 4.36 0.53 12.58
CA LEU A 104 3.52 1.69 12.84
C LEU A 104 3.95 2.91 12.00
N GLY A 105 5.27 3.09 11.80
CA GLY A 105 5.81 4.09 10.89
C GLY A 105 5.37 3.85 9.44
N GLU A 106 5.40 2.59 8.99
CA GLU A 106 4.85 2.17 7.68
C GLU A 106 3.39 2.61 7.54
N ARG A 107 2.55 2.23 8.51
CA ARG A 107 1.13 2.56 8.46
C ARG A 107 0.91 4.05 8.44
N LEU A 108 1.53 4.79 9.35
CA LEU A 108 1.42 6.25 9.38
C LEU A 108 1.80 6.91 8.03
N ALA A 109 2.84 6.42 7.35
CA ALA A 109 3.23 6.93 6.04
C ALA A 109 2.23 6.57 4.94
N PHE A 110 1.65 5.37 5.02
CA PHE A 110 0.62 4.90 4.09
C PHE A 110 -0.66 5.72 4.22
N GLU A 111 -1.24 5.85 5.42
CA GLU A 111 -2.50 6.60 5.66
C GLU A 111 -2.42 8.05 5.15
N ARG A 112 -1.25 8.69 5.34
CA ARG A 112 -0.96 10.04 4.82
C ARG A 112 -1.04 10.08 3.30
N THR A 113 -0.59 9.01 2.66
CA THR A 113 -0.61 8.88 1.20
C THR A 113 -2.01 8.52 0.72
N ALA A 114 -2.70 7.59 1.39
CA ALA A 114 -4.08 7.19 1.09
C ALA A 114 -5.04 8.38 1.07
N THR A 115 -4.96 9.26 2.07
CA THR A 115 -5.69 10.55 2.08
C THR A 115 -5.50 11.34 0.78
N ARG A 116 -4.27 11.39 0.25
CA ARG A 116 -3.93 12.12 -0.99
C ARG A 116 -4.37 11.37 -2.25
N LEU A 117 -4.39 10.03 -2.21
CA LEU A 117 -4.94 9.21 -3.30
C LEU A 117 -6.44 9.49 -3.45
N TYR A 118 -7.18 9.53 -2.33
CA TYR A 118 -8.60 9.88 -2.34
C TYR A 118 -8.85 11.34 -2.75
N ASP A 119 -8.06 12.31 -2.28
CA ASP A 119 -8.15 13.71 -2.75
C ASP A 119 -7.99 13.79 -4.29
N ALA A 120 -7.06 13.02 -4.85
CA ALA A 120 -6.82 12.95 -6.29
C ALA A 120 -7.99 12.27 -7.04
N LEU A 121 -8.53 11.18 -6.50
CA LEU A 121 -9.70 10.50 -7.07
C LEU A 121 -10.93 11.42 -7.05
N ILE A 122 -11.22 12.08 -5.93
CA ILE A 122 -12.30 13.06 -5.80
C ILE A 122 -12.16 14.15 -6.88
N THR A 123 -10.97 14.72 -7.01
CA THR A 123 -10.67 15.75 -8.03
C THR A 123 -11.01 15.25 -9.43
N LYS A 124 -10.62 14.01 -9.74
CA LYS A 124 -10.89 13.39 -11.05
C LYS A 124 -12.38 13.15 -11.28
N CYS A 125 -13.10 12.63 -10.29
CA CYS A 125 -14.53 12.37 -10.37
C CYS A 125 -15.32 13.67 -10.61
N VAL A 126 -14.98 14.74 -9.87
CA VAL A 126 -15.58 16.07 -10.07
C VAL A 126 -15.31 16.59 -11.48
N ALA A 127 -14.08 16.45 -11.99
CA ALA A 127 -13.72 16.93 -13.31
C ALA A 127 -14.42 16.16 -14.45
N MET A 128 -14.62 14.84 -14.30
CA MET A 128 -15.23 13.99 -15.32
C MET A 128 -16.76 13.96 -15.26
N SER A 129 -17.37 14.32 -14.11
CA SER A 129 -18.83 14.33 -13.91
C SER A 129 -19.52 13.00 -14.26
N ASP A 130 -18.84 11.88 -13.96
CA ASP A 130 -19.36 10.54 -14.24
C ASP A 130 -20.14 10.00 -13.03
N SER A 131 -21.47 9.91 -13.18
CA SER A 131 -22.37 9.38 -12.15
C SER A 131 -22.81 7.93 -12.42
N SER A 132 -22.22 7.25 -13.41
CA SER A 132 -22.72 5.95 -13.90
C SER A 132 -22.39 4.76 -13.00
N ILE A 133 -21.42 4.91 -12.09
CA ILE A 133 -20.86 3.82 -11.28
C ILE A 133 -21.43 3.74 -9.86
N GLY A 134 -22.43 4.56 -9.52
CA GLY A 134 -23.08 4.55 -8.19
C GLY A 134 -22.23 5.11 -7.04
N MET A 135 -20.96 5.43 -7.30
CA MET A 135 -20.04 6.12 -6.41
C MET A 135 -20.38 7.61 -6.34
N THR A 136 -20.57 8.15 -5.14
CA THR A 136 -20.76 9.59 -4.94
C THR A 136 -19.48 10.26 -4.45
N VAL A 137 -19.37 11.58 -4.66
CA VAL A 137 -18.26 12.37 -4.09
C VAL A 137 -18.31 12.39 -2.56
N GLU A 138 -19.50 12.21 -1.97
CA GLU A 138 -19.63 12.14 -0.52
C GLU A 138 -19.06 10.83 0.04
N ASP A 139 -19.37 9.69 -0.60
CA ASP A 139 -18.79 8.40 -0.19
C ASP A 139 -17.25 8.45 -0.20
N LEU A 140 -16.65 9.10 -1.21
CA LEU A 140 -15.19 9.27 -1.29
C LEU A 140 -14.62 10.19 -0.22
N ARG A 141 -15.40 11.19 0.23
CA ARG A 141 -14.98 12.11 1.30
C ARG A 141 -15.03 11.43 2.65
N ASP A 142 -16.06 10.62 2.89
CA ASP A 142 -16.19 9.82 4.10
C ASP A 142 -14.96 8.91 4.24
N ILE A 143 -14.63 8.13 3.20
CA ILE A 143 -13.41 7.29 3.21
C ILE A 143 -12.16 8.15 3.46
N ARG A 144 -11.99 9.26 2.72
CA ARG A 144 -10.84 10.16 2.88
C ARG A 144 -10.69 10.76 4.29
N ASP A 145 -11.79 10.92 5.02
CA ASP A 145 -11.77 11.41 6.40
C ASP A 145 -11.49 10.26 7.38
N ASP A 146 -11.92 9.04 7.07
CA ASP A 146 -11.55 7.81 7.78
C ASP A 146 -10.02 7.59 7.70
N GLU A 147 -9.42 7.67 6.49
CA GLU A 147 -7.95 7.63 6.29
C GLU A 147 -7.20 8.65 7.18
N ALA A 148 -7.75 9.86 7.30
CA ALA A 148 -7.14 10.89 8.13
C ALA A 148 -7.27 10.57 9.63
N ARG A 149 -8.35 9.89 10.07
CA ARG A 149 -8.47 9.38 11.43
C ARG A 149 -7.50 8.24 11.68
N HIS A 150 -7.36 7.32 10.73
CA HIS A 150 -6.42 6.19 10.77
C HIS A 150 -4.97 6.65 10.90
N PHE A 151 -4.58 7.68 10.13
CA PHE A 151 -3.30 8.37 10.29
C PHE A 151 -3.06 8.81 11.74
N LEU A 152 -4.04 9.47 12.36
CA LEU A 152 -3.93 9.94 13.74
C LEU A 152 -3.90 8.77 14.74
N THR A 153 -4.60 7.68 14.47
CA THR A 153 -4.56 6.45 15.27
C THR A 153 -3.15 5.84 15.29
N ALA A 154 -2.51 5.70 14.13
CA ALA A 154 -1.12 5.23 14.05
C ALA A 154 -0.15 6.19 14.76
N ALA A 155 -0.32 7.51 14.61
CA ALA A 155 0.53 8.51 15.26
C ALA A 155 0.47 8.40 16.78
N ARG A 156 -0.74 8.34 17.35
CA ARG A 156 -0.93 8.19 18.81
C ARG A 156 -0.33 6.88 19.32
N ALA A 157 -0.46 5.79 18.56
CA ALA A 157 0.15 4.52 18.92
C ALA A 157 1.68 4.63 18.99
N ILE A 158 2.33 5.27 18.02
CA ILE A 158 3.79 5.52 18.03
C ILE A 158 4.19 6.32 19.27
N GLU A 159 3.49 7.43 19.54
CA GLU A 159 3.79 8.31 20.68
C GLU A 159 3.61 7.59 22.02
N SER A 160 2.57 6.74 22.16
CA SER A 160 2.31 5.96 23.37
C SER A 160 3.42 4.93 23.69
N LEU A 161 4.12 4.45 22.66
CA LEU A 161 5.31 3.60 22.80
C LEU A 161 6.60 4.40 23.06
N GLY A 162 6.51 5.74 23.13
CA GLY A 162 7.63 6.66 23.27
C GLY A 162 8.43 6.86 21.97
N GLY A 163 7.85 6.51 20.82
CA GLY A 163 8.40 6.76 19.50
C GLY A 163 8.17 8.20 19.03
N ASP A 164 8.70 8.52 17.85
CA ASP A 164 8.53 9.80 17.17
C ASP A 164 7.74 9.59 15.88
N ALA A 165 6.50 10.07 15.82
CA ALA A 165 5.61 9.93 14.66
C ALA A 165 6.10 10.72 13.43
N THR A 166 7.13 11.56 13.56
CA THR A 166 7.73 12.27 12.42
C THR A 166 8.91 11.52 11.79
N ALA A 167 9.35 10.43 12.42
CA ALA A 167 10.49 9.65 11.96
C ALA A 167 10.20 8.87 10.67
N GLN A 168 11.17 8.86 9.76
CA GLN A 168 11.17 7.97 8.60
C GLN A 168 11.83 6.64 8.98
N THR A 169 10.99 5.66 9.32
CA THR A 169 11.41 4.28 9.59
C THR A 169 11.76 3.55 8.28
N PRO A 170 12.52 2.43 8.33
CA PRO A 170 12.79 1.62 7.14
C PRO A 170 11.54 1.23 6.36
N SER A 171 10.50 0.79 7.06
CA SER A 171 9.25 0.38 6.43
C SER A 171 8.43 1.58 5.93
N ALA A 172 8.48 2.74 6.61
CA ALA A 172 7.88 3.99 6.13
C ALA A 172 8.51 4.50 4.83
N ASP A 173 9.82 4.36 4.68
CA ASP A 173 10.55 4.71 3.45
C ASP A 173 10.14 3.80 2.29
N MET A 174 10.15 2.49 2.55
CA MET A 174 9.79 1.45 1.59
C MET A 174 8.37 1.64 1.04
N VAL A 175 7.38 1.82 1.92
CA VAL A 175 5.98 2.01 1.49
C VAL A 175 5.77 3.34 0.75
N GLY A 176 6.58 4.35 1.07
CA GLY A 176 6.62 5.59 0.29
C GLY A 176 7.03 5.35 -1.16
N LEU A 177 8.03 4.49 -1.40
CA LEU A 177 8.43 4.09 -2.75
C LEU A 177 7.35 3.27 -3.47
N GLU A 178 6.67 2.36 -2.77
CA GLU A 178 5.57 1.57 -3.34
C GLU A 178 4.40 2.46 -3.76
N ALA A 179 3.97 3.37 -2.88
CA ALA A 179 2.82 4.24 -3.11
C ALA A 179 3.07 5.31 -4.18
N MET A 180 4.34 5.62 -4.53
CA MET A 180 4.66 6.55 -5.62
C MET A 180 4.00 6.16 -6.95
N GLY A 181 3.95 4.86 -7.26
CA GLY A 181 3.31 4.38 -8.49
C GLY A 181 1.81 4.64 -8.49
N LEU A 182 1.14 4.45 -7.35
CA LEU A 182 -0.29 4.70 -7.19
C LEU A 182 -0.61 6.18 -7.36
N VAL A 183 0.17 7.06 -6.70
CA VAL A 183 0.05 8.51 -6.85
C VAL A 183 0.21 8.93 -8.32
N GLN A 184 1.18 8.37 -9.03
CA GLN A 184 1.40 8.66 -10.44
C GLN A 184 0.20 8.26 -11.31
N VAL A 185 -0.43 7.11 -11.05
CA VAL A 185 -1.62 6.66 -11.78
C VAL A 185 -2.80 7.62 -11.56
N LEU A 186 -3.07 8.03 -10.32
CA LEU A 186 -4.18 8.95 -10.03
C LEU A 186 -3.93 10.36 -10.57
N ALA A 187 -2.69 10.82 -10.51
CA ALA A 187 -2.31 12.15 -10.99
C ALA A 187 -2.23 12.24 -12.53
N ASP A 188 -2.12 11.12 -13.25
CA ASP A 188 -2.07 11.14 -14.71
C ASP A 188 -3.44 11.57 -15.28
N PRO A 189 -3.54 12.69 -16.02
CA PRO A 189 -4.81 13.14 -16.60
C PRO A 189 -5.35 12.20 -17.68
N ARG A 190 -4.53 11.26 -18.17
CA ARG A 190 -4.92 10.29 -19.19
C ARG A 190 -5.54 9.02 -18.62
N THR A 191 -5.43 8.79 -17.30
CA THR A 191 -6.03 7.61 -16.69
C THR A 191 -7.52 7.82 -16.44
N THR A 192 -8.31 6.79 -16.72
CA THR A 192 -9.78 6.79 -16.52
C THR A 192 -10.14 6.61 -15.05
N ILE A 193 -11.42 6.78 -14.72
CA ILE A 193 -11.94 6.44 -13.38
C ILE A 193 -11.74 4.96 -13.06
N ALA A 194 -12.01 4.05 -14.00
CA ALA A 194 -11.76 2.61 -13.80
C ALA A 194 -10.29 2.28 -13.49
N GLN A 195 -9.35 2.91 -14.22
CA GLN A 195 -7.92 2.73 -13.95
C GLN A 195 -7.49 3.34 -12.61
N SER A 196 -8.14 4.43 -12.22
CA SER A 196 -7.94 5.07 -10.92
C SER A 196 -8.44 4.18 -9.78
N LEU A 197 -9.65 3.63 -9.91
CA LEU A 197 -10.23 2.68 -8.96
C LEU A 197 -9.40 1.39 -8.83
N HIS A 198 -8.79 0.90 -9.91
CA HIS A 198 -7.85 -0.22 -9.82
C HIS A 198 -6.63 0.12 -8.94
N ALA A 199 -6.09 1.34 -9.05
CA ALA A 199 -4.99 1.79 -8.21
C ALA A 199 -5.41 1.97 -6.74
N ILE A 200 -6.60 2.51 -6.49
CA ILE A 200 -7.17 2.58 -5.13
C ILE A 200 -7.38 1.18 -4.58
N LEU A 201 -7.98 0.25 -5.33
CA LEU A 201 -8.17 -1.14 -4.90
C LEU A 201 -6.84 -1.82 -4.52
N THR A 202 -5.76 -1.50 -5.24
CA THR A 202 -4.41 -1.97 -4.88
C THR A 202 -3.95 -1.38 -3.54
N ALA A 203 -4.26 -0.11 -3.27
CA ALA A 203 -4.00 0.53 -1.98
C ALA A 203 -4.81 -0.13 -0.86
N GLU A 204 -6.13 -0.27 -1.02
CA GLU A 204 -7.05 -0.88 -0.04
C GLU A 204 -6.61 -2.30 0.39
N LEU A 205 -6.19 -3.12 -0.57
CA LEU A 205 -5.68 -4.46 -0.29
C LEU A 205 -4.40 -4.44 0.57
N ALA A 206 -3.50 -3.49 0.29
CA ALA A 206 -2.28 -3.32 1.08
C ALA A 206 -2.60 -2.75 2.47
N ASP A 207 -3.59 -1.87 2.56
CA ASP A 207 -4.04 -1.25 3.81
C ASP A 207 -4.59 -2.28 4.79
N HIS A 208 -5.57 -3.06 4.33
CA HIS A 208 -6.20 -4.12 5.10
C HIS A 208 -5.16 -5.08 5.72
N VAL A 209 -4.22 -5.56 4.91
CA VAL A 209 -3.14 -6.45 5.40
C VAL A 209 -2.20 -5.72 6.38
N GLY A 210 -2.00 -4.41 6.20
CA GLY A 210 -1.24 -3.57 7.11
C GLY A 210 -1.82 -3.54 8.52
N TRP A 211 -3.13 -3.33 8.65
CA TRP A 211 -3.81 -3.34 9.95
C TRP A 211 -3.82 -4.72 10.62
N GLU A 212 -4.04 -5.80 9.85
CA GLU A 212 -3.92 -7.18 10.37
C GLU A 212 -2.54 -7.44 10.97
N ALA A 213 -1.48 -7.01 10.28
CA ALA A 213 -0.10 -7.17 10.75
C ALA A 213 0.15 -6.38 12.05
N LEU A 214 -0.39 -5.16 12.16
CA LEU A 214 -0.28 -4.35 13.37
C LEU A 214 -1.02 -4.96 14.56
N ILE A 215 -2.21 -5.53 14.36
CA ILE A 215 -2.96 -6.25 15.40
C ILE A 215 -2.16 -7.46 15.89
N ALA A 216 -1.58 -8.24 14.97
CA ALA A 216 -0.76 -9.39 15.32
C ALA A 216 0.47 -8.98 16.15
N LEU A 217 1.19 -7.93 15.73
CA LEU A 217 2.34 -7.39 16.47
C LEU A 217 1.94 -6.81 17.84
N ALA A 218 0.84 -6.06 17.91
CA ALA A 218 0.34 -5.49 19.17
C ALA A 218 -0.06 -6.58 20.17
N SER A 219 -0.67 -7.67 19.69
CA SER A 219 -1.01 -8.86 20.48
C SER A 219 0.21 -9.51 21.11
N GLU A 220 1.30 -9.65 20.35
CA GLU A 220 2.57 -10.19 20.86
C GLU A 220 3.20 -9.36 22.00
N HIS A 221 2.81 -8.08 22.10
CA HIS A 221 3.27 -7.14 23.12
C HIS A 221 2.25 -6.88 24.24
N GLY A 222 1.06 -7.48 24.18
CA GLY A 222 -0.01 -7.28 25.17
C GLY A 222 -0.61 -5.87 25.15
N GLN A 223 -0.54 -5.17 24.01
CA GLN A 223 -1.04 -3.80 23.85
C GLN A 223 -2.54 -3.80 23.51
N MET A 224 -3.39 -4.15 24.49
CA MET A 224 -4.82 -4.36 24.27
C MET A 224 -5.56 -3.12 23.73
N ASP A 225 -5.20 -1.93 24.20
CA ASP A 225 -5.83 -0.68 23.74
C ASP A 225 -5.53 -0.44 22.25
N MET A 226 -4.30 -0.70 21.80
CA MET A 226 -3.94 -0.63 20.38
C MET A 226 -4.68 -1.64 19.54
N ILE A 227 -4.83 -2.88 20.03
CA ILE A 227 -5.57 -3.92 19.32
C ILE A 227 -7.01 -3.48 19.10
N ASN A 228 -7.65 -2.89 20.11
CA ASN A 228 -9.00 -2.38 19.98
C ASN A 228 -9.09 -1.27 18.93
N ASP A 229 -8.23 -0.26 19.02
CA ASP A 229 -8.23 0.85 18.06
C ASP A 229 -7.93 0.39 16.63
N PHE A 230 -7.00 -0.54 16.45
CA PHE A 230 -6.64 -1.08 15.13
C PHE A 230 -7.72 -2.01 14.58
N SER A 231 -8.49 -2.68 15.44
CA SER A 231 -9.62 -3.51 15.00
C SER A 231 -10.77 -2.66 14.47
N VAL A 232 -10.96 -1.45 14.99
CA VAL A 232 -11.94 -0.49 14.44
C VAL A 232 -11.48 -0.05 13.05
N ALA A 233 -10.23 0.38 12.91
CA ALA A 233 -9.68 0.77 11.60
C ALA A 233 -9.77 -0.38 10.58
N LEU A 234 -9.44 -1.61 10.98
CA LEU A 234 -9.53 -2.78 10.10
C LEU A 234 -10.97 -3.06 9.60
N ASP A 235 -11.98 -2.82 10.43
CA ASP A 235 -13.40 -2.97 10.03
C ASP A 235 -13.82 -1.87 9.05
N GLU A 236 -13.39 -0.63 9.29
CA GLU A 236 -13.56 0.50 8.37
C GLU A 236 -12.88 0.20 7.01
N GLU A 237 -11.64 -0.29 7.01
CA GLU A 237 -10.91 -0.66 5.77
C GLU A 237 -11.54 -1.82 5.01
N LEU A 238 -12.12 -2.80 5.69
CA LEU A 238 -12.87 -3.85 5.01
C LEU A 238 -14.08 -3.26 4.27
N GLY A 239 -14.74 -2.26 4.86
CA GLY A 239 -15.80 -1.50 4.22
C GLY A 239 -15.32 -0.75 2.98
N HIS A 240 -14.21 -0.03 3.08
CA HIS A 240 -13.58 0.70 1.96
C HIS A 240 -13.24 -0.25 0.82
N LEU A 241 -12.55 -1.35 1.12
CA LEU A 241 -12.17 -2.38 0.15
C LEU A 241 -13.36 -2.91 -0.65
N LEU A 242 -14.47 -3.23 0.04
CA LEU A 242 -15.68 -3.75 -0.60
C LEU A 242 -16.36 -2.70 -1.49
N LEU A 243 -16.42 -1.44 -1.05
CA LEU A 243 -16.97 -0.34 -1.83
C LEU A 243 -16.16 -0.09 -3.10
N VAL A 244 -14.83 0.08 -2.95
CA VAL A 244 -13.93 0.33 -4.07
C VAL A 244 -13.93 -0.83 -5.06
N GLN A 245 -13.94 -2.07 -4.57
CA GLN A 245 -14.08 -3.25 -5.43
C GLN A 245 -15.38 -3.19 -6.24
N GLY A 246 -16.52 -2.92 -5.59
CA GLY A 246 -17.81 -2.81 -6.26
C GLY A 246 -17.83 -1.70 -7.32
N TRP A 247 -17.28 -0.52 -7.01
CA TRP A 247 -17.17 0.58 -7.97
C TRP A 247 -16.27 0.22 -9.14
N TYR A 248 -15.13 -0.44 -8.88
CA TYR A 248 -14.21 -0.89 -9.91
C TYR A 248 -14.89 -1.89 -10.87
N GLU A 249 -15.59 -2.88 -10.32
CA GLU A 249 -16.33 -3.89 -11.10
C GLU A 249 -17.35 -3.23 -12.04
N VAL A 250 -18.16 -2.30 -11.54
CA VAL A 250 -19.12 -1.55 -12.37
C VAL A 250 -18.40 -0.70 -13.41
N ALA A 251 -17.28 -0.05 -13.05
CA ALA A 251 -16.51 0.80 -13.96
C ALA A 251 -15.88 0.03 -15.13
N ILE A 252 -15.62 -1.27 -14.98
CA ILE A 252 -15.15 -2.16 -16.06
C ILE A 252 -16.29 -2.92 -16.76
N GLY A 253 -17.55 -2.64 -16.40
CA GLY A 253 -18.74 -3.20 -17.05
C GLY A 253 -19.22 -4.54 -16.49
N LEU A 254 -18.77 -4.94 -15.29
CA LEU A 254 -19.34 -6.09 -14.58
C LEU A 254 -20.65 -5.71 -13.89
N PRO A 255 -21.60 -6.64 -13.74
CA PRO A 255 -22.84 -6.38 -13.03
C PRO A 255 -22.56 -6.04 -11.57
N SER A 256 -23.20 -4.99 -11.06
CA SER A 256 -23.16 -4.67 -9.62
C SER A 256 -23.73 -5.85 -8.82
N ALA A 257 -23.00 -6.32 -7.81
CA ALA A 257 -23.45 -7.37 -6.90
C ALA A 257 -24.78 -7.03 -6.17
N ALA A 258 -25.23 -5.77 -6.22
CA ALA A 258 -26.47 -5.27 -5.61
C ALA A 258 -27.71 -5.30 -6.53
N ALA A 259 -27.61 -5.74 -7.80
CA ALA A 259 -28.77 -5.83 -8.69
C ALA A 259 -29.35 -7.26 -8.71
N PRO A 260 -30.54 -7.52 -8.11
CA PRO A 260 -31.22 -8.78 -8.34
C PRO A 260 -31.62 -8.88 -9.82
N ASN A 261 -31.20 -9.97 -10.48
CA ASN A 261 -31.67 -10.35 -11.81
C ASN A 261 -33.21 -10.28 -11.87
N SER A 262 -33.75 -9.32 -12.61
CA SER A 262 -35.20 -9.22 -12.86
C SER A 262 -35.73 -10.28 -13.84
N ASP A 263 -34.88 -11.19 -14.32
CA ASP A 263 -35.23 -12.16 -15.37
C ASP A 263 -35.47 -13.60 -14.89
N ALA A 264 -35.60 -13.82 -13.58
CA ALA A 264 -36.07 -15.10 -13.07
C ALA A 264 -37.53 -15.00 -12.63
N LEU A 265 -38.46 -15.35 -13.53
CA LEU A 265 -39.66 -16.18 -13.28
C LEU A 265 -40.51 -16.28 -14.57
N PRO A 266 -40.65 -17.45 -15.22
CA PRO A 266 -41.76 -17.66 -16.13
C PRO A 266 -43.05 -17.83 -15.32
N ALA A 267 -44.05 -17.01 -15.65
CA ALA A 267 -45.39 -17.10 -15.08
C ALA A 267 -45.99 -18.49 -15.35
N LEU A 268 -46.31 -19.23 -14.30
CA LEU A 268 -47.23 -20.36 -14.37
C LEU A 268 -48.64 -19.81 -14.67
N ALA A 269 -49.13 -20.09 -15.87
CA ALA A 269 -50.53 -19.86 -16.22
C ALA A 269 -51.43 -20.83 -15.43
N PRO A 270 -52.59 -20.39 -14.92
CA PRO A 270 -53.55 -21.29 -14.30
C PRO A 270 -54.43 -21.96 -15.37
N ASP A 271 -54.56 -23.29 -15.27
CA ASP A 271 -55.72 -24.06 -15.73
C ASP A 271 -56.71 -24.23 -14.56
#